data_AF-A0A9W8GQ96-F1
#
_entry.id   AF-A0A9W8GQ96-F1
#
_cell.length_a   1.000
_cell.length_b   1.000
_cell.length_c   1.000
_cell.angle_alpha   90.00
_cell.angle_beta   90.00
_cell.angle_gamma   90.00
#
_symmetry.space_group_name_H-M   'P 1'
#
loop_
_entity.id
_entity.type
_entity.pdbx_description
1 polymer ?
#
loop_
_entity_poly.entity_id
_entity_poly.type
_entity_poly.pdbx_seq_one_letter_code
_entity_poly.pdbx_strand_id
1 'polypeptide(L)'
;MARGARPKKADWSEGTTKKKQAGVSDMTMLSKITNEAISENLKKRFENADIYTYIGNVLISVNPFKDLGIYTQQILKSYENKNRMELPPHVYAIAEGAFRNMIAYKESQCVIISGESGAGKTEAAKKIMEYIAAVSGGNSTSIKEIKDMVLATNPLLESFGCAKTLRNNNSSRHGKYLEIQFNGGGEPVGAIITNYLLEKGRVVGQIRNERNFHIFYQFTKAASQTYRDQYGISGPESYLYTSAAGCLDVPNINDSSDYADTLKAMSVIGISSAEQDGIHRMLATILWLGNVQFVETSEGYSAITDPAVVEFVAYLLESSQEMVSKVLTSRTMETSRGGRRGSIYDVPLNIAQAVSARDGLAKAIYDRLFDWIVVRVNKAMQARSESSYIIGVLDIYGFEIFEQNSFEQLCINYVNEKLQQIFIELTLKAEQEEYVREQIKWTPIDYFNNKIVCDLIEAKRPPGVFAAMNDACATAHADPKAADQSLSQRLSACSHSKHFELLNSTFTIKHYAGDVNYSLS
;
A
#
# COMPACT_ATOMS: atom_id res chain seq x y z
N MET A 1 75.40 -12.95 -11.81
CA MET A 1 74.58 -13.17 -10.60
C MET A 1 73.86 -11.88 -10.25
N ALA A 2 72.61 -11.72 -10.67
CA ALA A 2 71.79 -10.54 -10.35
C ALA A 2 70.98 -10.83 -9.08
N ARG A 3 71.09 -9.96 -8.07
CA ARG A 3 70.34 -10.08 -6.80
C ARG A 3 68.92 -9.58 -7.01
N GLY A 4 67.94 -10.46 -6.79
CA GLY A 4 66.50 -10.16 -6.89
C GLY A 4 66.02 -9.21 -5.80
N ALA A 5 65.10 -8.31 -6.19
CA ALA A 5 64.44 -7.37 -5.30
C ALA A 5 63.44 -8.10 -4.38
N ARG A 6 63.44 -7.74 -3.08
CA ARG A 6 62.47 -8.25 -2.10
C ARG A 6 61.09 -7.63 -2.36
N PRO A 7 59.98 -8.37 -2.21
CA PRO A 7 58.65 -7.82 -2.35
C PRO A 7 58.35 -6.84 -1.20
N LYS A 8 57.73 -5.70 -1.53
CA LYS A 8 57.23 -4.73 -0.53
C LYS A 8 56.14 -5.40 0.30
N LYS A 9 56.24 -5.28 1.64
CA LYS A 9 55.14 -5.64 2.55
C LYS A 9 53.93 -4.77 2.23
N ALA A 10 52.75 -5.38 2.17
CA ALA A 10 51.49 -4.67 2.01
C ALA A 10 51.32 -3.65 3.14
N ASP A 11 51.21 -2.38 2.77
CA ASP A 11 50.90 -1.29 3.66
C ASP A 11 49.37 -1.21 3.79
N TRP A 12 48.85 -1.55 4.97
CA TRP A 12 47.42 -1.49 5.28
C TRP A 12 46.96 -0.11 5.74
N SER A 13 47.77 0.94 5.56
CA SER A 13 47.47 2.28 6.08
C SER A 13 46.89 3.27 5.08
N GLU A 14 46.82 2.95 3.79
CA GLU A 14 46.17 3.83 2.80
C GLU A 14 44.66 3.59 2.75
N GLY A 15 43.90 4.39 3.52
CA GLY A 15 42.47 4.63 3.24
C GLY A 15 41.47 4.38 4.38
N THR A 16 41.90 4.03 5.60
CA THR A 16 40.98 3.86 6.73
C THR A 16 41.15 4.92 7.81
N THR A 17 40.66 6.13 7.55
CA THR A 17 39.96 6.86 8.61
C THR A 17 38.67 6.08 8.92
N LYS A 18 38.82 4.94 9.63
CA LYS A 18 37.68 4.24 10.25
C LYS A 18 37.04 5.23 11.21
N LYS A 19 35.98 5.89 10.76
CA LYS A 19 35.01 6.54 11.65
C LYS A 19 34.76 5.55 12.80
N LYS A 20 34.95 5.95 14.06
CA LYS A 20 34.65 5.07 15.20
C LYS A 20 33.21 4.61 15.01
N GLN A 21 33.02 3.31 14.76
CA GLN A 21 31.72 2.73 14.47
C GLN A 21 30.86 2.90 15.71
N ALA A 22 29.75 3.61 15.57
CA ALA A 22 28.81 3.80 16.67
C ALA A 22 28.01 2.50 16.85
N GLY A 23 28.10 1.89 18.02
CA GLY A 23 27.42 0.62 18.30
C GLY A 23 27.94 -0.55 17.44
N VAL A 24 27.24 -1.67 17.50
CA VAL A 24 27.48 -2.84 16.64
C VAL A 24 26.61 -2.74 15.38
N SER A 25 27.20 -3.04 14.22
CA SER A 25 26.47 -3.05 12.95
C SER A 25 25.60 -4.29 12.74
N ASP A 26 25.88 -5.38 13.46
CA ASP A 26 25.03 -6.55 13.55
C ASP A 26 24.75 -6.85 15.02
N MET A 27 23.46 -6.87 15.39
CA MET A 27 23.03 -7.06 16.77
C MET A 27 23.18 -8.50 17.27
N THR A 28 23.47 -9.47 16.39
CA THR A 28 23.90 -10.81 16.81
C THR A 28 25.23 -10.77 17.58
N MET A 29 25.99 -9.68 17.47
CA MET A 29 27.26 -9.45 18.17
C MET A 29 27.08 -8.76 19.54
N LEU A 30 25.84 -8.48 19.97
CA LEU A 30 25.60 -7.92 21.30
C LEU A 30 25.96 -8.92 22.40
N SER A 31 26.65 -8.44 23.44
CA SER A 31 27.02 -9.27 24.59
C SER A 31 25.84 -9.62 25.49
N LYS A 32 24.79 -8.79 25.47
CA LYS A 32 23.53 -9.00 26.21
C LYS A 32 22.35 -8.81 25.26
N ILE A 33 21.52 -9.83 25.14
CA ILE A 33 20.28 -9.79 24.36
C ILE A 33 19.16 -9.38 25.30
N THR A 34 18.98 -8.06 25.46
CA THR A 34 17.93 -7.44 26.28
C THR A 34 17.31 -6.29 25.51
N ASN A 35 16.05 -5.94 25.81
CA ASN A 35 15.36 -4.83 25.14
C ASN A 35 16.14 -3.51 25.29
N GLU A 36 16.74 -3.30 26.45
CA GLU A 36 17.55 -2.12 26.77
C GLU A 36 18.81 -2.08 25.90
N ALA A 37 19.55 -3.19 25.78
CA ALA A 37 20.77 -3.24 24.98
C ALA A 37 20.50 -3.05 23.47
N ILE A 38 19.41 -3.63 22.97
CA ILE A 38 18.98 -3.45 21.57
C ILE A 38 18.63 -1.98 21.33
N SER A 39 17.80 -1.38 22.20
CA SER A 39 17.38 0.01 22.10
C SER A 39 18.57 0.98 22.20
N GLU A 40 19.49 0.75 23.14
CA GLU A 40 20.69 1.55 23.32
C GLU A 40 21.60 1.50 22.08
N ASN A 41 21.77 0.32 21.48
CA ASN A 41 22.55 0.17 20.26
C ASN A 41 21.94 0.94 19.08
N LEU A 42 20.62 0.79 18.86
CA LEU A 42 19.90 1.49 17.81
C LEU A 42 19.95 3.02 18.02
N LYS A 43 19.73 3.48 19.26
CA LYS A 43 19.82 4.90 19.62
C LYS A 43 21.21 5.47 19.34
N LYS A 44 22.27 4.80 19.81
CA LYS A 44 23.65 5.22 19.59
C LYS A 44 24.02 5.32 18.11
N ARG A 45 23.52 4.38 17.29
CA ARG A 45 23.69 4.40 15.83
C ARG A 45 22.95 5.56 15.19
N PHE A 46 21.67 5.73 15.54
CA PHE A 46 20.82 6.80 15.04
C PHE A 46 21.38 8.21 15.35
N GLU A 47 21.87 8.43 16.58
CA GLU A 47 22.52 9.69 16.98
C GLU A 47 23.77 10.02 16.15
N ASN A 48 24.40 9.01 15.55
CA ASN A 48 25.55 9.15 14.65
C ASN A 48 25.16 9.14 13.16
N ALA A 49 23.87 9.26 12.85
CA ALA A 49 23.28 9.19 11.51
C ALA A 49 23.44 7.82 10.81
N ASP A 50 23.69 6.75 11.57
CA ASP A 50 23.67 5.38 11.07
C ASP A 50 22.26 4.78 11.28
N ILE A 51 21.40 4.86 10.26
CA ILE A 51 19.98 4.43 10.38
C ILE A 51 19.76 2.93 10.15
N TYR A 52 20.75 2.25 9.57
CA TYR A 52 20.68 0.87 9.16
C TYR A 52 21.45 -0.03 10.12
N THR A 53 20.84 -1.11 10.60
CA THR A 53 21.49 -2.06 11.52
C THR A 53 21.03 -3.47 11.19
N TYR A 54 21.95 -4.43 11.16
CA TYR A 54 21.61 -5.82 10.92
C TYR A 54 21.18 -6.55 12.20
N ILE A 55 20.35 -7.56 12.00
CA ILE A 55 20.12 -8.64 12.95
C ILE A 55 20.00 -9.95 12.17
N GLY A 56 21.04 -10.78 12.16
CA GLY A 56 21.02 -12.04 11.43
C GLY A 56 20.88 -11.78 9.93
N ASN A 57 19.77 -12.17 9.28
CA ASN A 57 19.51 -11.86 7.86
C ASN A 57 18.59 -10.64 7.64
N VAL A 58 18.15 -10.01 8.71
CA VAL A 58 17.20 -8.90 8.67
C VAL A 58 17.95 -7.56 8.74
N LEU A 59 17.45 -6.57 8.01
CA LEU A 59 17.91 -5.19 8.08
C LEU A 59 16.87 -4.34 8.82
N ILE A 60 17.27 -3.76 9.95
CA ILE A 60 16.51 -2.75 10.66
C ILE A 60 16.82 -1.38 10.07
N SER A 61 15.78 -0.60 9.77
CA SER A 61 15.84 0.75 9.23
C SER A 61 15.08 1.70 10.15
N VAL A 62 15.77 2.70 10.72
CA VAL A 62 15.15 3.72 11.60
C VAL A 62 14.97 5.02 10.82
N ASN A 63 13.73 5.47 10.62
CA ASN A 63 13.43 6.64 9.79
C ASN A 63 14.08 7.94 10.35
N PRO A 64 14.99 8.61 9.61
CA PRO A 64 15.63 9.84 10.07
C PRO A 64 14.76 11.11 9.94
N PHE A 65 13.64 11.07 9.23
CA PHE A 65 12.82 12.24 8.87
C PHE A 65 13.57 13.38 8.18
N LYS A 66 14.73 13.09 7.59
CA LYS A 66 15.58 14.02 6.84
C LYS A 66 16.47 13.26 5.88
N ASP A 67 16.96 13.94 4.85
CA ASP A 67 17.99 13.39 3.99
C ASP A 67 19.35 13.35 4.73
N LEU A 68 20.04 12.22 4.62
CA LEU A 68 21.37 11.99 5.19
C LEU A 68 22.48 11.99 4.13
N GLY A 69 22.14 12.10 2.84
CA GLY A 69 23.10 12.05 1.74
C GLY A 69 23.71 10.66 1.51
N ILE A 70 23.03 9.59 1.95
CA ILE A 70 23.55 8.21 1.89
C ILE A 70 23.14 7.44 0.62
N TYR A 71 22.36 8.06 -0.27
CA TYR A 71 21.84 7.43 -1.49
C TYR A 71 22.50 7.98 -2.77
N THR A 72 23.77 8.39 -2.69
CA THR A 72 24.49 8.91 -3.86
C THR A 72 24.89 7.79 -4.81
N GLN A 73 25.12 8.14 -6.09
CA GLN A 73 25.63 7.18 -7.09
C GLN A 73 26.99 6.59 -6.70
N GLN A 74 27.83 7.33 -5.97
CA GLN A 74 29.10 6.84 -5.46
C GLN A 74 28.88 5.75 -4.41
N ILE A 75 27.95 5.96 -3.49
CA ILE A 75 27.60 4.96 -2.46
C ILE A 75 26.97 3.74 -3.12
N LEU A 76 26.02 3.92 -4.04
CA LEU A 76 25.43 2.81 -4.80
C LEU A 76 26.50 1.91 -5.42
N LYS A 77 27.43 2.48 -6.18
CA LYS A 77 28.53 1.73 -6.83
C LYS A 77 29.46 1.06 -5.83
N SER A 78 29.61 1.59 -4.62
CA SER A 78 30.47 0.98 -3.62
C SER A 78 29.98 -0.40 -3.16
N TYR A 79 28.66 -0.64 -3.19
CA TYR A 79 28.05 -1.91 -2.79
C TYR A 79 28.05 -2.98 -3.91
N GLU A 80 28.36 -2.60 -5.14
CA GLU A 80 28.38 -3.51 -6.28
C GLU A 80 29.43 -4.60 -6.11
N ASN A 81 29.04 -5.85 -6.32
CA ASN A 81 29.87 -7.05 -6.17
C ASN A 81 30.45 -7.25 -4.75
N LYS A 82 29.90 -6.58 -3.73
CA LYS A 82 30.36 -6.69 -2.35
C LYS A 82 29.61 -7.73 -1.56
N ASN A 83 30.33 -8.52 -0.76
CA ASN A 83 29.70 -9.32 0.26
C ASN A 83 29.18 -8.39 1.38
N ARG A 84 28.05 -8.76 1.97
CA ARG A 84 27.40 -8.07 3.08
C ARG A 84 28.33 -7.70 4.23
N MET A 85 29.35 -8.51 4.51
CA MET A 85 30.30 -8.27 5.61
C MET A 85 31.41 -7.28 5.27
N GLU A 86 31.59 -6.93 3.98
CA GLU A 86 32.64 -6.00 3.54
C GLU A 86 32.29 -4.53 3.81
N LEU A 87 31.00 -4.20 3.88
CA LEU A 87 30.51 -2.84 3.98
C LEU A 87 29.54 -2.66 5.16
N PRO A 88 29.33 -1.41 5.62
CA PRO A 88 28.34 -1.12 6.64
C PRO A 88 26.92 -1.53 6.22
N PRO A 89 26.01 -1.80 7.18
CA PRO A 89 24.63 -2.12 6.90
C PRO A 89 23.96 -1.05 6.04
N HIS A 90 23.29 -1.47 4.98
CA HIS A 90 22.58 -0.57 4.07
C HIS A 90 21.52 -1.34 3.28
N VAL A 91 20.49 -0.63 2.81
CA VAL A 91 19.44 -1.21 1.95
C VAL A 91 20.01 -1.77 0.63
N TYR A 92 21.05 -1.12 0.10
CA TYR A 92 21.78 -1.58 -1.10
C TYR A 92 22.46 -2.94 -0.92
N ALA A 93 22.93 -3.27 0.29
CA ALA A 93 23.49 -4.59 0.55
C ALA A 93 22.43 -5.70 0.53
N ILE A 94 21.18 -5.40 0.90
CA ILE A 94 20.06 -6.35 0.77
C ILE A 94 19.71 -6.55 -0.71
N ALA A 95 19.66 -5.46 -1.48
CA ALA A 95 19.42 -5.52 -2.92
C ALA A 95 20.53 -6.29 -3.67
N GLU A 96 21.79 -6.04 -3.34
CA GLU A 96 22.96 -6.78 -3.88
C GLU A 96 22.88 -8.27 -3.54
N GLY A 97 22.59 -8.60 -2.27
CA GLY A 97 22.43 -9.98 -1.83
C GLY A 97 21.33 -10.70 -2.61
N ALA A 98 20.15 -10.08 -2.77
CA ALA A 98 19.06 -10.62 -3.56
C ALA A 98 19.47 -10.84 -5.03
N PHE A 99 20.05 -9.82 -5.68
CA PHE A 99 20.47 -9.94 -7.07
C PHE A 99 21.50 -11.04 -7.27
N ARG A 100 22.54 -11.10 -6.42
CA ARG A 100 23.58 -12.14 -6.53
C ARG A 100 23.05 -13.54 -6.25
N ASN A 101 22.18 -13.70 -5.26
CA ASN A 101 21.58 -15.00 -4.96
C ASN A 101 20.73 -15.49 -6.13
N MET A 102 19.97 -14.60 -6.77
CA MET A 102 19.20 -14.95 -7.97
C MET A 102 20.11 -15.50 -9.08
N ILE A 103 21.23 -14.82 -9.37
CA ILE A 103 22.16 -15.26 -10.42
C ILE A 103 22.91 -16.54 -10.04
N ALA A 104 23.37 -16.64 -8.79
CA ALA A 104 24.18 -17.76 -8.33
C ALA A 104 23.38 -19.05 -8.17
N TYR A 105 22.19 -18.96 -7.56
CA TYR A 105 21.35 -20.12 -7.24
C TYR A 105 20.25 -20.38 -8.27
N LYS A 106 20.02 -19.44 -9.20
CA LYS A 106 18.95 -19.55 -10.20
C LYS A 106 17.56 -19.66 -9.56
N GLU A 107 17.33 -18.86 -8.53
CA GLU A 107 16.09 -18.83 -7.75
C GLU A 107 15.55 -17.40 -7.66
N SER A 108 14.23 -17.26 -7.83
CA SER A 108 13.56 -15.97 -7.62
C SER A 108 13.69 -15.50 -6.16
N GLN A 109 13.76 -14.20 -5.96
CA GLN A 109 13.97 -13.58 -4.65
C GLN A 109 12.80 -12.66 -4.31
N CYS A 110 12.59 -12.42 -3.01
CA CYS A 110 11.61 -11.46 -2.55
C CYS A 110 12.18 -10.67 -1.37
N VAL A 111 12.02 -9.35 -1.42
CA VAL A 111 12.31 -8.45 -0.30
C VAL A 111 10.99 -7.97 0.28
N ILE A 112 10.72 -8.39 1.52
CA ILE A 112 9.54 -7.99 2.28
C ILE A 112 9.92 -6.81 3.18
N ILE A 113 9.20 -5.69 3.06
CA ILE A 113 9.44 -4.50 3.86
C ILE A 113 8.25 -4.30 4.80
N SER A 114 8.47 -4.49 6.10
CA SER A 114 7.46 -4.33 7.13
C SER A 114 7.78 -3.16 8.08
N GLY A 115 6.75 -2.66 8.76
CA GLY A 115 6.87 -1.57 9.71
C GLY A 115 5.60 -0.71 9.75
N GLU A 116 5.44 0.09 10.81
CA GLU A 116 4.28 0.95 10.99
C GLU A 116 4.14 2.02 9.90
N SER A 117 2.96 2.66 9.83
CA SER A 117 2.74 3.79 8.93
C SER A 117 3.75 4.91 9.19
N GLY A 118 4.45 5.37 8.14
CA GLY A 118 5.51 6.38 8.24
C GLY A 118 6.91 5.84 8.57
N ALA A 119 7.11 4.53 8.71
CA ALA A 119 8.44 3.95 9.03
C ALA A 119 9.49 4.03 7.91
N GLY A 120 9.12 4.45 6.69
CA GLY A 120 10.04 4.57 5.54
C GLY A 120 10.02 3.38 4.56
N LYS A 121 8.97 2.55 4.58
CA LYS A 121 8.84 1.35 3.73
C LYS A 121 8.95 1.67 2.23
N THR A 122 8.15 2.62 1.77
CA THR A 122 8.12 3.05 0.36
C THR A 122 9.44 3.65 -0.10
N GLU A 123 10.14 4.39 0.76
CA GLU A 123 11.47 4.92 0.45
C GLU A 123 12.51 3.79 0.34
N ALA A 124 12.50 2.82 1.26
CA ALA A 124 13.36 1.64 1.16
C ALA A 124 13.08 0.83 -0.13
N ALA A 125 11.81 0.63 -0.48
CA ALA A 125 11.41 -0.02 -1.73
C ALA A 125 12.00 0.70 -2.95
N LYS A 126 11.86 2.03 -3.02
CA LYS A 126 12.46 2.86 -4.09
C LYS A 126 13.97 2.65 -4.18
N LYS A 127 14.69 2.61 -3.05
CA LYS A 127 16.14 2.42 -3.04
C LYS A 127 16.59 1.02 -3.45
N ILE A 128 15.85 -0.03 -3.09
CA ILE A 128 16.09 -1.39 -3.59
C ILE A 128 15.95 -1.40 -5.12
N MET A 129 14.89 -0.77 -5.62
CA MET A 129 14.61 -0.71 -7.06
C MET A 129 15.65 0.07 -7.84
N GLU A 130 16.04 1.25 -7.35
CA GLU A 130 17.12 2.06 -7.93
C GLU A 130 18.43 1.27 -8.00
N TYR A 131 18.73 0.48 -6.96
CA TYR A 131 19.94 -0.34 -6.90
C TYR A 131 19.90 -1.49 -7.91
N ILE A 132 18.86 -2.32 -7.87
CA ILE A 132 18.73 -3.49 -8.76
C ILE A 132 18.82 -3.02 -10.22
N ALA A 133 18.08 -1.97 -10.58
CA ALA A 133 18.09 -1.42 -11.94
C ALA A 133 19.46 -0.86 -12.36
N ALA A 134 20.32 -0.46 -11.41
CA ALA A 134 21.66 0.03 -11.71
C ALA A 134 22.67 -1.12 -11.90
N VAL A 135 22.57 -2.20 -11.11
CA VAL A 135 23.53 -3.33 -11.17
C VAL A 135 23.16 -4.39 -12.20
N SER A 136 21.87 -4.50 -12.56
CA SER A 136 21.40 -5.46 -13.56
C SER A 136 21.62 -4.99 -15.00
N GLY A 137 22.21 -3.81 -15.21
CA GLY A 137 22.31 -3.16 -16.52
C GLY A 137 23.64 -3.40 -17.23
N GLY A 138 23.60 -4.12 -18.36
CA GLY A 138 24.55 -3.90 -19.46
C GLY A 138 24.29 -2.53 -20.11
N ASN A 139 25.28 -1.97 -20.82
CA ASN A 139 25.23 -0.63 -21.46
C ASN A 139 24.21 -0.48 -22.62
N SER A 140 23.20 -1.34 -22.74
CA SER A 140 22.21 -1.29 -23.81
C SER A 140 21.10 -0.27 -23.52
N THR A 141 20.70 0.47 -24.56
CA THR A 141 19.66 1.51 -24.53
C THR A 141 18.30 1.00 -24.06
N SER A 142 17.98 -0.26 -24.35
CA SER A 142 16.72 -0.91 -23.97
C SER A 142 16.56 -1.14 -22.47
N ILE A 143 17.66 -1.38 -21.74
CA ILE A 143 17.61 -1.62 -20.28
C ILE A 143 17.39 -0.31 -19.52
N LYS A 144 17.96 0.79 -20.03
CA LYS A 144 17.76 2.12 -19.46
C LYS A 144 16.28 2.56 -19.53
N GLU A 145 15.57 2.17 -20.58
CA GLU A 145 14.14 2.44 -20.72
C GLU A 145 13.29 1.74 -19.66
N ILE A 146 13.57 0.47 -19.34
CA ILE A 146 12.81 -0.26 -18.29
C ILE A 146 13.05 0.39 -16.93
N LYS A 147 14.30 0.77 -16.62
CA LYS A 147 14.65 1.51 -15.41
C LYS A 147 13.87 2.81 -15.29
N ASP A 148 13.94 3.64 -16.34
CA ASP A 148 13.30 4.95 -16.35
C ASP A 148 11.77 4.81 -16.28
N MET A 149 11.19 3.77 -16.91
CA MET A 149 9.76 3.47 -16.80
C MET A 149 9.35 3.05 -15.39
N VAL A 150 10.05 2.09 -14.75
CA VAL A 150 9.69 1.64 -13.40
C VAL A 150 9.72 2.80 -12.41
N LEU A 151 10.75 3.67 -12.49
CA LEU A 151 10.84 4.85 -11.62
C LEU A 151 9.77 5.91 -11.97
N ALA A 152 9.42 6.06 -13.25
CA ALA A 152 8.38 6.99 -13.69
C ALA A 152 6.96 6.58 -13.26
N THR A 153 6.72 5.32 -12.88
CA THR A 153 5.40 4.90 -12.38
C THR A 153 5.06 5.41 -10.99
N ASN A 154 6.07 5.74 -10.17
CA ASN A 154 5.85 6.10 -8.77
C ASN A 154 5.04 7.40 -8.61
N PRO A 155 5.35 8.53 -9.28
CA PRO A 155 4.54 9.75 -9.16
C PRO A 155 3.06 9.51 -9.50
N LEU A 156 2.80 8.73 -10.55
CA LEU A 156 1.43 8.40 -10.96
C LEU A 156 0.71 7.55 -9.90
N LEU A 157 1.33 6.46 -9.43
CA LEU A 157 0.70 5.59 -8.44
C LEU A 157 0.60 6.27 -7.06
N GLU A 158 1.54 7.14 -6.69
CA GLU A 158 1.46 7.92 -5.45
C GLU A 158 0.35 8.97 -5.53
N SER A 159 0.16 9.63 -6.66
CA SER A 159 -0.92 10.60 -6.86
C SER A 159 -2.31 9.97 -6.65
N PHE A 160 -2.54 8.78 -7.22
CA PHE A 160 -3.83 8.09 -7.13
C PHE A 160 -3.96 7.14 -5.92
N GLY A 161 -2.83 6.73 -5.34
CA GLY A 161 -2.77 5.67 -4.34
C GLY A 161 -2.37 6.15 -2.95
N CYS A 162 -1.89 7.38 -2.80
CA CYS A 162 -1.48 7.94 -1.51
C CYS A 162 -2.38 9.10 -1.08
N ALA A 163 -2.41 9.32 0.22
CA ALA A 163 -3.14 10.42 0.84
C ALA A 163 -2.44 10.89 2.13
N LYS A 164 -2.81 12.09 2.58
CA LYS A 164 -2.37 12.61 3.89
C LYS A 164 -3.25 12.04 4.99
N THR A 165 -2.63 11.35 5.94
CA THR A 165 -3.26 10.89 7.19
C THR A 165 -2.78 11.71 8.39
N LEU A 166 -3.28 11.40 9.59
CA LEU A 166 -2.79 12.01 10.83
C LEU A 166 -1.32 11.67 11.14
N ARG A 167 -0.80 10.55 10.62
CA ARG A 167 0.55 10.04 10.92
C ARG A 167 1.57 10.27 9.80
N ASN A 168 1.12 10.32 8.56
CA ASN A 168 1.99 10.43 7.40
C ASN A 168 1.33 11.28 6.30
N ASN A 169 2.04 12.31 5.84
CA ASN A 169 1.56 13.19 4.77
C ASN A 169 1.48 12.50 3.40
N ASN A 170 2.22 11.41 3.20
CA ASN A 170 2.20 10.61 1.96
C ASN A 170 2.01 9.12 2.31
N SER A 171 0.89 8.80 2.95
CA SER A 171 0.58 7.43 3.34
C SER A 171 0.07 6.65 2.14
N SER A 172 0.75 5.56 1.78
CA SER A 172 0.23 4.58 0.83
C SER A 172 -1.12 4.08 1.31
N ARG A 173 -2.15 4.26 0.48
CA ARG A 173 -3.52 3.78 0.66
C ARG A 173 -3.87 2.67 -0.34
N HIS A 174 -2.84 1.92 -0.74
CA HIS A 174 -2.89 0.60 -1.37
C HIS A 174 -1.62 -0.17 -1.03
N GLY A 175 -1.68 -1.50 -1.06
CA GLY A 175 -0.50 -2.37 -1.05
C GLY A 175 0.04 -2.56 -2.46
N LYS A 176 1.35 -2.65 -2.60
CA LYS A 176 2.04 -2.81 -3.88
C LYS A 176 3.04 -3.97 -3.80
N TYR A 177 2.91 -4.92 -4.71
CA TYR A 177 3.95 -5.91 -4.99
C TYR A 177 4.49 -5.65 -6.38
N LEU A 178 5.78 -5.32 -6.44
CA LEU A 178 6.48 -5.02 -7.68
C LEU A 178 7.44 -6.17 -7.99
N GLU A 179 7.30 -6.73 -9.18
CA GLU A 179 8.12 -7.82 -9.67
C GLU A 179 9.00 -7.30 -10.79
N ILE A 180 10.32 -7.36 -10.63
CA ILE A 180 11.25 -7.19 -11.75
C ILE A 180 11.51 -8.56 -12.35
N GLN A 181 11.30 -8.67 -13.66
CA GLN A 181 11.48 -9.90 -14.41
C GLN A 181 12.87 -9.92 -15.06
N PHE A 182 13.56 -11.04 -14.96
CA PHE A 182 14.91 -11.23 -15.48
C PHE A 182 15.00 -12.41 -16.45
N ASN A 183 15.83 -12.29 -17.48
CA ASN A 183 16.20 -13.44 -18.31
C ASN A 183 17.20 -14.36 -17.59
N GLY A 184 17.52 -15.50 -18.21
CA GLY A 184 18.52 -16.44 -17.68
C GLY A 184 19.94 -15.88 -17.54
N GLY A 185 20.25 -14.75 -18.19
CA GLY A 185 21.52 -14.03 -18.09
C GLY A 185 21.56 -12.98 -16.97
N GLY A 186 20.44 -12.74 -16.28
CA GLY A 186 20.38 -11.74 -15.21
C GLY A 186 20.04 -10.32 -15.66
N GLU A 187 19.63 -10.14 -16.91
CA GLU A 187 19.23 -8.83 -17.43
C GLU A 187 17.73 -8.60 -17.19
N PRO A 188 17.29 -7.39 -16.83
CA PRO A 188 15.89 -7.08 -16.61
C PRO A 188 15.16 -7.02 -17.97
N VAL A 189 14.07 -7.76 -18.08
CA VAL A 189 13.28 -7.88 -19.33
C VAL A 189 11.91 -7.23 -19.24
N GLY A 190 11.41 -6.97 -18.03
CA GLY A 190 10.11 -6.35 -17.77
C GLY A 190 9.85 -6.16 -16.28
N ALA A 191 8.69 -5.61 -15.96
CA ALA A 191 8.21 -5.51 -14.60
C ALA A 191 6.68 -5.62 -14.52
N ILE A 192 6.17 -6.11 -13.39
CA ILE A 192 4.74 -6.22 -13.10
C ILE A 192 4.46 -5.60 -11.74
N ILE A 193 3.37 -4.82 -11.65
CA ILE A 193 2.82 -4.30 -10.41
C ILE A 193 1.50 -5.00 -10.14
N THR A 194 1.42 -5.63 -8.96
CA THR A 194 0.17 -6.13 -8.40
C THR A 194 -0.24 -5.23 -7.25
N ASN A 195 -1.46 -4.70 -7.32
CA ASN A 195 -2.02 -3.87 -6.26
C ASN A 195 -2.98 -4.66 -5.38
N TYR A 196 -2.95 -4.33 -4.10
CA TYR A 196 -3.79 -4.95 -3.09
C TYR A 196 -4.56 -3.89 -2.33
N LEU A 197 -5.87 -4.10 -2.24
CA LEU A 197 -6.78 -3.40 -1.33
C LEU A 197 -6.60 -1.87 -1.36
N LEU A 198 -7.08 -1.20 -2.39
CA LEU A 198 -7.20 0.26 -2.38
C LEU A 198 -8.22 0.67 -1.31
N GLU A 199 -7.89 1.64 -0.44
CA GLU A 199 -8.81 2.17 0.58
C GLU A 199 -9.90 3.06 -0.04
N LYS A 200 -10.77 2.47 -0.87
CA LYS A 200 -11.78 3.22 -1.63
C LYS A 200 -12.77 4.00 -0.76
N GLY A 201 -12.97 3.59 0.50
CA GLY A 201 -13.75 4.36 1.48
C GLY A 201 -13.28 5.81 1.60
N ARG A 202 -11.98 6.07 1.44
CA ARG A 202 -11.37 7.41 1.49
C ARG A 202 -11.92 8.37 0.44
N VAL A 203 -12.42 7.87 -0.69
CA VAL A 203 -12.96 8.72 -1.77
C VAL A 203 -14.15 9.55 -1.26
N VAL A 204 -14.98 8.97 -0.38
CA VAL A 204 -16.27 9.54 0.01
C VAL A 204 -16.30 10.05 1.46
N GLY A 205 -15.36 9.60 2.29
CA GLY A 205 -15.24 10.05 3.67
C GLY A 205 -13.80 10.00 4.16
N GLN A 206 -13.37 11.04 4.89
CA GLN A 206 -12.05 11.10 5.51
C GLN A 206 -12.19 11.58 6.96
N ILE A 207 -11.25 11.15 7.81
CA ILE A 207 -11.15 11.64 9.18
C ILE A 207 -10.81 13.14 9.15
N ARG A 208 -11.30 13.91 10.12
CA ARG A 208 -10.99 15.33 10.25
C ARG A 208 -9.48 15.57 10.22
N ASN A 209 -9.06 16.59 9.49
CA ASN A 209 -7.68 16.92 9.18
C ASN A 209 -6.94 15.91 8.31
N GLU A 210 -7.55 14.85 7.80
CA GLU A 210 -6.96 14.06 6.71
C GLU A 210 -7.32 14.65 5.35
N ARG A 211 -6.71 14.10 4.29
CA ARG A 211 -7.08 14.38 2.91
C ARG A 211 -7.63 13.14 2.22
N ASN A 212 -8.38 13.39 1.14
CA ASN A 212 -8.62 12.42 0.09
C ASN A 212 -7.30 12.08 -0.65
N PHE A 213 -7.35 11.22 -1.67
CA PHE A 213 -6.19 10.94 -2.52
C PHE A 213 -5.63 12.22 -3.15
N HIS A 214 -4.29 12.27 -3.31
CA HIS A 214 -3.60 13.48 -3.75
C HIS A 214 -4.11 14.01 -5.09
N ILE A 215 -4.42 13.10 -6.02
CA ILE A 215 -4.90 13.43 -7.36
C ILE A 215 -6.09 14.41 -7.35
N PHE A 216 -7.01 14.34 -6.38
CA PHE A 216 -8.15 15.25 -6.33
C PHE A 216 -7.73 16.70 -6.06
N TYR A 217 -6.74 16.91 -5.20
CA TYR A 217 -6.21 18.24 -4.88
C TYR A 217 -5.27 18.74 -5.96
N GLN A 218 -4.44 17.85 -6.50
CA GLN A 218 -3.60 18.11 -7.67
C GLN A 218 -4.44 18.59 -8.85
N PHE A 219 -5.51 17.86 -9.20
CA PHE A 219 -6.40 18.21 -10.29
C PHE A 219 -7.18 19.51 -10.04
N THR A 220 -7.83 19.66 -8.89
CA THR A 220 -8.63 20.87 -8.60
C THR A 220 -7.80 22.15 -8.51
N LYS A 221 -6.56 22.08 -8.01
CA LYS A 221 -5.66 23.23 -7.92
C LYS A 221 -4.96 23.55 -9.24
N ALA A 222 -4.57 22.54 -10.02
CA ALA A 222 -3.69 22.71 -11.18
C ALA A 222 -4.31 22.36 -12.54
N ALA A 223 -5.61 22.06 -12.61
CA ALA A 223 -6.32 21.85 -13.88
C ALA A 223 -6.10 23.02 -14.85
N SER A 224 -5.88 22.67 -16.12
CA SER A 224 -5.82 23.61 -17.24
C SER A 224 -7.16 24.32 -17.42
N GLN A 225 -7.16 25.50 -18.05
CA GLN A 225 -8.43 26.21 -18.33
C GLN A 225 -9.39 25.34 -19.14
N THR A 226 -8.88 24.55 -20.08
CA THR A 226 -9.67 23.59 -20.86
C THR A 226 -10.41 22.60 -19.96
N TYR A 227 -9.75 21.99 -18.98
CA TYR A 227 -10.42 21.07 -18.05
C TYR A 227 -11.36 21.79 -17.08
N ARG A 228 -11.05 23.03 -16.68
CA ARG A 228 -11.96 23.85 -15.87
C ARG A 228 -13.26 24.12 -16.62
N ASP A 229 -13.18 24.48 -17.89
CA ASP A 229 -14.35 24.81 -18.71
C ASP A 229 -15.13 23.55 -19.11
N GLN A 230 -14.45 22.49 -19.54
CA GLN A 230 -15.11 21.27 -20.04
C GLN A 230 -15.69 20.41 -18.91
N TYR A 231 -15.01 20.31 -17.77
CA TYR A 231 -15.38 19.42 -16.67
C TYR A 231 -15.86 20.17 -15.42
N GLY A 232 -16.04 21.49 -15.52
CA GLY A 232 -16.57 22.31 -14.44
C GLY A 232 -15.68 22.29 -13.19
N ILE A 233 -14.35 22.31 -13.38
CA ILE A 233 -13.39 22.14 -12.29
C ILE A 233 -13.08 23.46 -11.58
N SER A 234 -13.34 23.49 -10.28
CA SER A 234 -13.06 24.60 -9.36
C SER A 234 -12.06 24.17 -8.29
N GLY A 235 -11.80 25.05 -7.31
CA GLY A 235 -10.93 24.73 -6.18
C GLY A 235 -11.48 23.58 -5.31
N PRO A 236 -10.63 22.89 -4.53
CA PRO A 236 -11.03 21.73 -3.72
C PRO A 236 -12.07 22.06 -2.65
N GLU A 237 -12.25 23.32 -2.27
CA GLU A 237 -13.31 23.79 -1.38
C GLU A 237 -14.72 23.60 -1.97
N SER A 238 -14.85 23.52 -3.29
CA SER A 238 -16.13 23.45 -4.01
C SER A 238 -16.74 22.04 -4.03
N TYR A 239 -16.02 21.02 -3.58
CA TYR A 239 -16.47 19.63 -3.64
C TYR A 239 -16.52 19.01 -2.25
N LEU A 240 -17.64 18.35 -1.94
CA LEU A 240 -17.85 17.71 -0.64
C LEU A 240 -16.72 16.74 -0.28
N TYR A 241 -16.31 15.90 -1.25
CA TYR A 241 -15.31 14.84 -1.04
C TYR A 241 -13.88 15.33 -0.80
N THR A 242 -13.59 16.62 -1.00
CA THR A 242 -12.27 17.21 -0.70
C THR A 242 -12.33 18.20 0.45
N SER A 243 -13.48 18.85 0.68
CA SER A 243 -13.64 19.91 1.69
C SER A 243 -14.10 19.42 3.07
N ALA A 244 -14.86 18.32 3.15
CA ALA A 244 -15.50 17.87 4.38
C ALA A 244 -14.54 17.64 5.56
N ALA A 245 -13.33 17.15 5.29
CA ALA A 245 -12.33 16.87 6.32
C ALA A 245 -11.59 18.12 6.84
N GLY A 246 -11.72 19.27 6.18
CA GLY A 246 -11.15 20.55 6.61
C GLY A 246 -9.64 20.71 6.39
N CYS A 247 -9.00 19.87 5.56
CA CYS A 247 -7.59 19.99 5.21
C CYS A 247 -7.43 20.04 3.69
N LEU A 248 -7.19 21.23 3.14
CA LEU A 248 -7.00 21.43 1.69
C LEU A 248 -5.51 21.52 1.33
N ASP A 249 -4.69 22.08 2.22
CA ASP A 249 -3.26 22.32 2.04
C ASP A 249 -2.43 21.59 3.09
N VAL A 250 -1.22 21.18 2.70
CA VAL A 250 -0.24 20.54 3.58
C VAL A 250 1.10 21.26 3.39
N PRO A 251 1.75 21.77 4.47
CA PRO A 251 2.91 22.67 4.36
C PRO A 251 4.10 22.20 3.50
N ASN A 252 4.25 20.89 3.28
CA ASN A 252 5.36 20.29 2.54
C ASN A 252 4.92 19.57 1.25
N ILE A 253 3.70 19.79 0.78
CA ILE A 253 3.18 19.21 -0.46
C ILE A 253 2.87 20.35 -1.43
N ASN A 254 3.36 20.24 -2.66
CA ASN A 254 3.04 21.17 -3.73
C ASN A 254 2.19 20.45 -4.77
N ASP A 255 0.88 20.47 -4.56
CA ASP A 255 -0.10 19.78 -5.43
C ASP A 255 0.05 20.18 -6.91
N SER A 256 0.44 21.42 -7.22
CA SER A 256 0.64 21.85 -8.63
C SER A 256 1.89 21.26 -9.27
N SER A 257 2.99 21.18 -8.52
CA SER A 257 4.22 20.52 -8.98
C SER A 257 4.00 19.02 -9.12
N ASP A 258 3.38 18.39 -8.12
CA ASP A 258 3.13 16.96 -8.11
C ASP A 258 2.16 16.54 -9.23
N TYR A 259 1.20 17.41 -9.58
CA TYR A 259 0.34 17.21 -10.75
C TYR A 259 1.13 17.22 -12.05
N ALA A 260 2.09 18.14 -12.21
CA ALA A 260 2.93 18.20 -13.41
C ALA A 260 3.80 16.93 -13.54
N ASP A 261 4.33 16.42 -12.43
CA ASP A 261 5.06 15.15 -12.40
C ASP A 261 4.16 13.96 -12.72
N THR A 262 2.90 13.98 -12.25
CA THR A 262 1.89 12.98 -12.57
C THR A 262 1.57 12.96 -14.07
N LEU A 263 1.35 14.11 -14.70
CA LEU A 263 1.11 14.21 -16.14
C LEU A 263 2.32 13.75 -16.96
N LYS A 264 3.53 14.12 -16.52
CA LYS A 264 4.78 13.66 -17.14
C LYS A 264 4.90 12.14 -17.04
N ALA A 265 4.58 11.55 -15.89
CA ALA A 265 4.56 10.10 -15.70
C ALA A 265 3.56 9.43 -16.65
N MET A 266 2.34 9.96 -16.77
CA MET A 266 1.33 9.47 -17.74
C MET A 266 1.88 9.45 -19.17
N SER A 267 2.56 10.51 -19.60
CA SER A 267 3.20 10.57 -20.92
C SER A 267 4.31 9.54 -21.10
N VAL A 268 5.17 9.34 -20.10
CA VAL A 268 6.26 8.34 -20.15
C VAL A 268 5.73 6.91 -20.23
N ILE A 269 4.63 6.61 -19.53
CA ILE A 269 3.95 5.30 -19.55
C ILE A 269 3.22 5.07 -20.89
N GLY A 270 3.04 6.12 -21.70
CA GLY A 270 2.32 6.04 -22.96
C GLY A 270 0.80 6.05 -22.77
N ILE A 271 0.31 6.78 -21.76
CA ILE A 271 -1.10 7.15 -21.64
C ILE A 271 -1.34 8.35 -22.56
N SER A 272 -2.09 8.12 -23.63
CA SER A 272 -2.39 9.12 -24.67
C SER A 272 -3.24 10.27 -24.14
N SER A 273 -3.25 11.41 -24.84
CA SER A 273 -4.06 12.57 -24.43
C SER A 273 -5.55 12.22 -24.26
N ALA A 274 -6.11 11.41 -25.17
CA ALA A 274 -7.51 10.98 -25.08
C ALA A 274 -7.76 10.08 -23.84
N GLU A 275 -6.82 9.21 -23.50
CA GLU A 275 -6.89 8.42 -22.27
C GLU A 275 -6.78 9.33 -21.03
N GLN A 276 -5.89 10.33 -21.04
CA GLN A 276 -5.79 11.32 -19.96
C GLN A 276 -7.09 12.12 -19.81
N ASP A 277 -7.73 12.52 -20.90
CA ASP A 277 -9.03 13.20 -20.87
C ASP A 277 -10.10 12.33 -20.20
N GLY A 278 -10.08 11.02 -20.48
CA GLY A 278 -10.95 10.03 -19.82
C GLY A 278 -10.70 9.92 -18.31
N ILE A 279 -9.43 9.88 -17.88
CA ILE A 279 -9.05 9.86 -16.46
C ILE A 279 -9.58 11.12 -15.75
N HIS A 280 -9.32 12.31 -16.30
CA HIS A 280 -9.75 13.58 -15.71
C HIS A 280 -11.28 13.72 -15.68
N ARG A 281 -11.97 13.23 -16.72
CA ARG A 281 -13.44 13.14 -16.75
C ARG A 281 -13.97 12.27 -15.61
N MET A 282 -13.39 11.10 -15.37
CA MET A 282 -13.80 10.24 -14.25
C MET A 282 -13.54 10.86 -12.88
N LEU A 283 -12.41 11.55 -12.71
CA LEU A 283 -12.13 12.32 -11.48
C LEU A 283 -13.15 13.43 -11.28
N ALA A 284 -13.48 14.18 -12.35
CA ALA A 284 -14.52 15.20 -12.33
C ALA A 284 -15.88 14.61 -11.94
N THR A 285 -16.26 13.48 -12.53
CA THR A 285 -17.51 12.78 -12.21
C THR A 285 -17.59 12.46 -10.72
N ILE A 286 -16.51 11.96 -10.11
CA ILE A 286 -16.47 11.65 -8.68
C ILE A 286 -16.68 12.93 -7.84
N LEU A 287 -15.98 14.00 -8.18
CA LEU A 287 -16.09 15.28 -7.48
C LEU A 287 -17.52 15.84 -7.54
N TRP A 288 -18.14 15.82 -8.72
CA TRP A 288 -19.51 16.28 -8.94
C TRP A 288 -20.56 15.36 -8.32
N LEU A 289 -20.33 14.04 -8.31
CA LEU A 289 -21.18 13.10 -7.59
C LEU A 289 -21.27 13.46 -6.11
N GLY A 290 -20.16 13.85 -5.47
CA GLY A 290 -20.16 14.27 -4.06
C GLY A 290 -21.04 15.49 -3.77
N ASN A 291 -21.30 16.33 -4.77
CA ASN A 291 -22.15 17.51 -4.65
C ASN A 291 -23.64 17.22 -4.87
N VAL A 292 -24.02 16.00 -5.29
CA VAL A 292 -25.43 15.61 -5.37
C VAL A 292 -26.02 15.54 -3.95
N GLN A 293 -27.06 16.32 -3.72
CA GLN A 293 -27.80 16.40 -2.47
C GLN A 293 -29.22 15.84 -2.63
N PHE A 294 -29.74 15.28 -1.55
CA PHE A 294 -31.05 14.65 -1.50
C PHE A 294 -31.93 15.31 -0.43
N VAL A 295 -33.22 15.40 -0.72
CA VAL A 295 -34.28 15.81 0.22
C VAL A 295 -35.33 14.71 0.36
N GLU A 296 -36.02 14.71 1.49
CA GLU A 296 -37.08 13.76 1.77
C GLU A 296 -38.38 14.24 1.12
N THR A 297 -39.04 13.34 0.39
CA THR A 297 -40.38 13.58 -0.15
C THR A 297 -41.44 13.37 0.94
N SER A 298 -42.68 13.80 0.68
CA SER A 298 -43.82 13.55 1.58
C SER A 298 -44.10 12.07 1.85
N GLU A 299 -43.57 11.17 1.02
CA GLU A 299 -43.73 9.72 1.13
C GLU A 299 -42.55 9.03 1.84
N GLY A 300 -41.55 9.80 2.32
CA GLY A 300 -40.37 9.27 3.00
C GLY A 300 -39.25 8.78 2.07
N TYR A 301 -39.33 9.10 0.78
CA TYR A 301 -38.32 8.73 -0.22
C TYR A 301 -37.35 9.88 -0.51
N SER A 302 -36.23 9.57 -1.15
CA SER A 302 -35.26 10.55 -1.61
C SER A 302 -35.69 11.20 -2.93
N ALA A 303 -35.47 12.51 -3.03
CA ALA A 303 -35.51 13.27 -4.27
C ALA A 303 -34.25 14.14 -4.38
N ILE A 304 -33.79 14.37 -5.60
CA ILE A 304 -32.63 15.23 -5.88
C ILE A 304 -33.03 16.70 -5.67
N THR A 305 -32.21 17.47 -4.96
CA THR A 305 -32.47 18.89 -4.71
C THR A 305 -32.20 19.77 -5.92
N ASP A 306 -31.05 19.55 -6.57
CA ASP A 306 -30.59 20.33 -7.71
C ASP A 306 -30.40 19.41 -8.93
N PRO A 307 -31.38 19.39 -9.85
CA PRO A 307 -31.29 18.59 -11.07
C PRO A 307 -30.12 18.98 -11.97
N ALA A 308 -29.61 20.23 -11.91
CA ALA A 308 -28.53 20.70 -12.78
C ALA A 308 -27.19 20.02 -12.42
N VAL A 309 -26.95 19.74 -11.14
CA VAL A 309 -25.77 18.96 -10.71
C VAL A 309 -25.82 17.56 -11.31
N VAL A 310 -26.99 16.92 -11.31
CA VAL A 310 -27.16 15.57 -11.87
C VAL A 310 -27.11 15.56 -13.39
N GLU A 311 -27.62 16.60 -14.05
CA GLU A 311 -27.45 16.81 -15.49
C GLU A 311 -25.97 16.90 -15.86
N PHE A 312 -25.18 17.64 -15.08
CA PHE A 312 -23.74 17.75 -15.31
C PHE A 312 -23.00 16.43 -15.07
N VAL A 313 -23.37 15.68 -14.01
CA VAL A 313 -22.85 14.32 -13.79
C VAL A 313 -23.21 13.40 -14.97
N ALA A 314 -24.42 13.49 -15.50
CA ALA A 314 -24.85 12.71 -16.66
C ALA A 314 -24.07 13.07 -17.93
N TYR A 315 -23.78 14.36 -18.16
CA TYR A 315 -22.89 14.83 -19.22
C TYR A 315 -21.49 14.21 -19.11
N LEU A 316 -20.89 14.20 -17.91
CA LEU A 316 -19.57 13.61 -17.70
C LEU A 316 -19.57 12.09 -17.88
N LEU A 317 -20.64 11.40 -17.47
CA LEU A 317 -20.84 9.96 -17.67
C LEU A 317 -21.25 9.57 -19.09
N GLU A 318 -21.50 10.55 -19.97
CA GLU A 318 -22.06 10.34 -21.31
C GLU A 318 -23.36 9.52 -21.26
N SER A 319 -24.21 9.85 -20.30
CA SER A 319 -25.49 9.18 -20.03
C SER A 319 -26.64 10.20 -19.97
N SER A 320 -27.87 9.71 -19.80
CA SER A 320 -29.04 10.57 -19.66
C SER A 320 -29.27 10.97 -18.19
N GLN A 321 -29.76 12.19 -17.98
CA GLN A 321 -30.07 12.69 -16.64
C GLN A 321 -31.08 11.79 -15.92
N GLU A 322 -32.06 11.25 -16.65
CA GLU A 322 -33.09 10.35 -16.13
C GLU A 322 -32.48 9.06 -15.63
N MET A 323 -31.52 8.50 -16.36
CA MET A 323 -30.85 7.26 -15.98
C MET A 323 -30.03 7.44 -14.70
N VAL A 324 -29.23 8.52 -14.63
CA VAL A 324 -28.43 8.83 -13.44
C VAL A 324 -29.34 9.10 -12.24
N SER A 325 -30.38 9.90 -12.42
CA SER A 325 -31.37 10.17 -11.37
C SER A 325 -32.00 8.89 -10.86
N LYS A 326 -32.42 8.00 -11.76
CA LYS A 326 -33.01 6.71 -11.42
C LYS A 326 -32.06 5.85 -10.58
N VAL A 327 -30.79 5.72 -10.98
CA VAL A 327 -29.79 4.92 -10.26
C VAL A 327 -29.49 5.48 -8.87
N LEU A 328 -29.54 6.81 -8.71
CA LEU A 328 -29.27 7.46 -7.42
C LEU A 328 -30.47 7.41 -6.45
N THR A 329 -31.69 7.28 -6.96
CA THR A 329 -32.93 7.42 -6.16
C THR A 329 -33.77 6.15 -6.10
N SER A 330 -33.45 5.12 -6.88
CA SER A 330 -34.21 3.87 -6.92
C SER A 330 -33.30 2.66 -7.14
N ARG A 331 -33.75 1.49 -6.69
CA ARG A 331 -33.13 0.20 -7.01
C ARG A 331 -34.12 -0.69 -7.73
N THR A 332 -33.65 -1.46 -8.71
CA THR A 332 -34.49 -2.44 -9.41
C THR A 332 -34.47 -3.77 -8.66
N MET A 333 -35.66 -4.28 -8.30
CA MET A 333 -35.83 -5.59 -7.65
C MET A 333 -36.47 -6.60 -8.61
N GLU A 334 -35.86 -7.77 -8.71
CA GLU A 334 -36.42 -8.91 -9.45
C GLU A 334 -36.87 -9.99 -8.45
N THR A 335 -38.17 -10.28 -8.43
CA THR A 335 -38.72 -11.34 -7.56
C THR A 335 -38.71 -12.66 -8.29
N SER A 336 -37.69 -13.50 -8.03
CA SER A 336 -37.59 -14.87 -8.57
C SER A 336 -38.10 -15.96 -7.61
N ARG A 337 -38.63 -15.58 -6.44
CA ARG A 337 -39.22 -16.55 -5.49
C ARG A 337 -40.74 -16.67 -5.67
N GLY A 338 -41.15 -17.49 -6.66
CA GLY A 338 -42.52 -18.02 -6.73
C GLY A 338 -43.18 -18.06 -8.12
N GLY A 339 -42.65 -18.88 -9.05
CA GLY A 339 -43.33 -19.23 -10.31
C GLY A 339 -42.86 -18.47 -11.56
N ARG A 340 -43.23 -19.01 -12.74
CA ARG A 340 -42.67 -18.77 -14.11
C ARG A 340 -42.70 -17.34 -14.69
N ARG A 341 -42.93 -16.30 -13.90
CA ARG A 341 -42.77 -14.89 -14.32
C ARG A 341 -42.21 -14.08 -13.16
N GLY A 342 -40.90 -13.81 -13.18
CA GLY A 342 -40.33 -12.76 -12.33
C GLY A 342 -40.86 -11.41 -12.79
N SER A 343 -41.40 -10.61 -11.87
CA SER A 343 -41.68 -9.19 -12.10
C SER A 343 -40.46 -8.37 -11.71
N ILE A 344 -40.11 -7.41 -12.58
CA ILE A 344 -39.09 -6.40 -12.32
C ILE A 344 -39.83 -5.12 -11.91
N TYR A 345 -39.55 -4.58 -10.74
CA TYR A 345 -40.11 -3.29 -10.29
C TYR A 345 -39.02 -2.42 -9.65
N ASP A 346 -39.21 -1.11 -9.73
CA ASP A 346 -38.31 -0.14 -9.12
C ASP A 346 -38.79 0.22 -7.71
N VAL A 347 -37.85 0.21 -6.76
CA VAL A 347 -38.09 0.56 -5.36
C VAL A 347 -37.37 1.88 -5.06
N PRO A 348 -38.11 2.94 -4.73
CA PRO A 348 -37.52 4.20 -4.31
C PRO A 348 -36.65 4.04 -3.07
N LEU A 349 -35.53 4.75 -3.03
CA LEU A 349 -34.58 4.76 -1.92
C LEU A 349 -34.93 5.88 -0.94
N ASN A 350 -34.71 5.66 0.35
CA ASN A 350 -34.67 6.77 1.32
C ASN A 350 -33.36 7.56 1.20
N ILE A 351 -33.23 8.69 1.92
CA ILE A 351 -32.02 9.55 1.84
C ILE A 351 -30.74 8.78 2.14
N ALA A 352 -30.71 8.00 3.22
CA ALA A 352 -29.50 7.27 3.62
C ALA A 352 -29.06 6.26 2.56
N GLN A 353 -30.03 5.58 1.93
CA GLN A 353 -29.79 4.66 0.82
C GLN A 353 -29.32 5.38 -0.44
N ALA A 354 -29.90 6.53 -0.77
CA ALA A 354 -29.50 7.34 -1.92
C ALA A 354 -28.07 7.89 -1.77
N VAL A 355 -27.71 8.37 -0.57
CA VAL A 355 -26.32 8.75 -0.23
C VAL A 355 -25.39 7.54 -0.38
N SER A 356 -25.78 6.38 0.16
CA SER A 356 -24.99 5.15 0.03
C SER A 356 -24.82 4.71 -1.43
N ALA A 357 -25.83 4.90 -2.28
CA ALA A 357 -25.79 4.59 -3.70
C ALA A 357 -24.85 5.54 -4.46
N ARG A 358 -24.95 6.86 -4.20
CA ARG A 358 -24.04 7.89 -4.72
C ARG A 358 -22.59 7.60 -4.34
N ASP A 359 -22.35 7.34 -3.07
CA ASP A 359 -21.02 7.05 -2.54
C ASP A 359 -20.50 5.70 -3.08
N GLY A 360 -21.37 4.70 -3.20
CA GLY A 360 -21.05 3.41 -3.82
C GLY A 360 -20.59 3.57 -5.27
N LEU A 361 -21.27 4.41 -6.06
CA LEU A 361 -20.90 4.71 -7.44
C LEU A 361 -19.55 5.44 -7.51
N ALA A 362 -19.34 6.47 -6.67
CA ALA A 362 -18.08 7.20 -6.62
C ALA A 362 -16.89 6.28 -6.28
N LYS A 363 -17.05 5.42 -5.26
CA LYS A 363 -16.05 4.41 -4.90
C LYS A 363 -15.78 3.44 -6.05
N ALA A 364 -16.81 2.94 -6.71
CA ALA A 364 -16.67 1.99 -7.81
C ALA A 364 -15.97 2.59 -9.03
N ILE A 365 -16.23 3.86 -9.37
CA ILE A 365 -15.54 4.55 -10.46
C ILE A 365 -14.05 4.68 -10.12
N TYR A 366 -13.71 5.11 -8.91
CA TYR A 366 -12.31 5.30 -8.51
C TYR A 366 -11.54 3.98 -8.45
N ASP A 367 -12.14 2.93 -7.89
CA ASP A 367 -11.58 1.58 -7.81
C ASP A 367 -11.22 1.05 -9.20
N ARG A 368 -12.18 1.14 -10.14
CA ARG A 368 -11.96 0.72 -11.55
C ARG A 368 -10.97 1.60 -12.29
N LEU A 369 -10.97 2.90 -12.02
CA LEU A 369 -10.01 3.84 -12.62
C LEU A 369 -8.59 3.50 -12.17
N PHE A 370 -8.39 3.23 -10.88
CA PHE A 370 -7.10 2.84 -10.34
C PHE A 370 -6.63 1.50 -10.91
N ASP A 371 -7.49 0.48 -10.93
CA ASP A 371 -7.18 -0.81 -11.57
C ASP A 371 -6.80 -0.65 -13.04
N TRP A 372 -7.53 0.20 -13.77
CA TRP A 372 -7.23 0.49 -15.17
C TRP A 372 -5.88 1.17 -15.34
N ILE A 373 -5.53 2.16 -14.50
CA ILE A 373 -4.20 2.81 -14.52
C ILE A 373 -3.10 1.75 -14.35
N VAL A 374 -3.31 0.79 -13.47
CA VAL A 374 -2.35 -0.26 -13.14
C VAL A 374 -2.19 -1.25 -14.30
N VAL A 375 -3.29 -1.60 -14.96
CA VAL A 375 -3.25 -2.34 -16.22
C VAL A 375 -2.44 -1.60 -17.28
N ARG A 376 -2.60 -0.27 -17.40
CA ARG A 376 -1.82 0.53 -18.36
C ARG A 376 -0.34 0.59 -18.02
N VAL A 377 -0.01 0.74 -16.75
CA VAL A 377 1.36 0.68 -16.22
C VAL A 377 2.00 -0.68 -16.53
N ASN A 378 1.30 -1.78 -16.25
CA ASN A 378 1.79 -3.13 -16.53
C ASN A 378 1.99 -3.38 -18.03
N LYS A 379 1.10 -2.84 -18.87
CA LYS A 379 1.26 -2.92 -20.33
C LYS A 379 2.51 -2.18 -20.81
N ALA A 380 2.84 -1.04 -20.20
CA ALA A 380 4.06 -0.29 -20.53
C ALA A 380 5.33 -1.05 -20.12
N MET A 381 5.29 -1.77 -19.00
CA MET A 381 6.42 -2.52 -18.46
C MET A 381 6.48 -4.00 -18.90
N GLN A 382 5.64 -4.40 -19.86
CA GLN A 382 5.53 -5.78 -20.31
C GLN A 382 6.88 -6.37 -20.72
N ALA A 383 7.12 -7.62 -20.35
CA ALA A 383 8.35 -8.34 -20.68
C ALA A 383 8.64 -8.35 -22.18
N ARG A 384 9.86 -7.94 -22.56
CA ARG A 384 10.32 -7.91 -23.95
C ARG A 384 10.82 -9.27 -24.45
N SER A 385 11.13 -10.18 -23.52
CA SER A 385 11.56 -11.55 -23.78
C SER A 385 11.08 -12.48 -22.67
N GLU A 386 11.37 -13.77 -22.80
CA GLU A 386 11.05 -14.76 -21.77
C GLU A 386 11.69 -14.41 -20.41
N SER A 387 10.89 -14.47 -19.36
CA SER A 387 11.30 -14.25 -17.97
C SER A 387 11.64 -15.59 -17.34
N SER A 388 12.86 -15.72 -16.80
CA SER A 388 13.33 -16.91 -16.08
C SER A 388 13.26 -16.75 -14.56
N TYR A 389 13.54 -15.54 -14.05
CA TYR A 389 13.62 -15.26 -12.62
C TYR A 389 12.95 -13.94 -12.28
N ILE A 390 12.57 -13.77 -11.01
CA ILE A 390 11.92 -12.55 -10.52
C ILE A 390 12.61 -12.09 -9.24
N ILE A 391 12.76 -10.77 -9.09
CA ILE A 391 12.97 -10.15 -7.78
C ILE A 391 11.72 -9.35 -7.44
N GLY A 392 11.00 -9.84 -6.43
CA GLY A 392 9.81 -9.19 -5.87
C GLY A 392 10.16 -8.20 -4.77
N VAL A 393 9.51 -7.06 -4.75
CA VAL A 393 9.57 -6.08 -3.65
C VAL A 393 8.15 -5.84 -3.15
N LEU A 394 7.90 -6.26 -1.91
CA LEU A 394 6.59 -6.10 -1.26
C LEU A 394 6.60 -4.85 -0.37
N ASP A 395 5.87 -3.83 -0.82
CA ASP A 395 5.61 -2.58 -0.11
C ASP A 395 4.12 -2.49 0.22
N ILE A 396 3.74 -2.92 1.41
CA ILE A 396 2.35 -2.88 1.87
C ILE A 396 2.13 -1.80 2.93
N TYR A 397 0.87 -1.57 3.24
CA TYR A 397 0.46 -0.81 4.42
C TYR A 397 1.19 -1.25 5.67
N GLY A 398 1.56 -0.26 6.49
CA GLY A 398 1.98 -0.57 7.86
C GLY A 398 0.80 -0.95 8.72
N PHE A 399 1.08 -1.57 9.87
CA PHE A 399 0.08 -1.77 10.91
C PHE A 399 -0.52 -0.41 11.34
N GLU A 400 -1.85 -0.34 11.49
CA GLU A 400 -2.57 0.89 11.81
C GLU A 400 -3.45 0.73 13.06
N ILE A 401 -3.37 1.72 13.95
CA ILE A 401 -4.23 1.81 15.14
C ILE A 401 -4.70 3.25 15.26
N PHE A 402 -5.97 3.50 14.95
CA PHE A 402 -6.60 4.81 15.09
C PHE A 402 -7.60 4.82 16.26
N GLU A 403 -8.13 5.99 16.60
CA GLU A 403 -9.22 6.12 17.58
C GLU A 403 -10.50 5.40 17.11
N GLN A 404 -10.74 5.38 15.80
CA GLN A 404 -11.81 4.64 15.16
C GLN A 404 -11.23 3.81 14.01
N ASN A 405 -11.33 2.48 14.10
CA ASN A 405 -10.86 1.55 13.08
C ASN A 405 -12.06 0.87 12.42
N SER A 406 -12.10 0.84 11.09
CA SER A 406 -13.16 0.20 10.31
C SER A 406 -12.69 -1.13 9.71
N PHE A 407 -13.52 -1.69 8.82
CA PHE A 407 -13.20 -2.90 8.07
C PHE A 407 -11.90 -2.80 7.27
N GLU A 408 -11.55 -1.63 6.75
CA GLU A 408 -10.31 -1.39 6.03
C GLU A 408 -9.08 -1.61 6.92
N GLN A 409 -9.08 -1.07 8.15
CA GLN A 409 -8.01 -1.33 9.11
C GLN A 409 -7.95 -2.80 9.50
N LEU A 410 -9.08 -3.50 9.64
CA LEU A 410 -9.09 -4.94 9.91
C LEU A 410 -8.38 -5.71 8.80
N CYS A 411 -8.66 -5.39 7.53
CA CYS A 411 -7.99 -6.00 6.39
C CYS A 411 -6.48 -5.70 6.38
N ILE A 412 -6.09 -4.45 6.65
CA ILE A 412 -4.67 -4.02 6.71
C ILE A 412 -3.91 -4.77 7.82
N ASN A 413 -4.48 -4.80 9.02
CA ASN A 413 -3.86 -5.43 10.18
C ASN A 413 -3.81 -6.95 10.05
N TYR A 414 -4.84 -7.55 9.43
CA TYR A 414 -4.82 -8.98 9.07
C TYR A 414 -3.65 -9.34 8.13
N VAL A 415 -3.40 -8.54 7.09
CA VAL A 415 -2.26 -8.77 6.19
C VAL A 415 -0.94 -8.65 6.94
N ASN A 416 -0.80 -7.67 7.83
CA ASN A 416 0.39 -7.53 8.68
C ASN A 416 0.57 -8.73 9.62
N GLU A 417 -0.52 -9.27 10.19
CA GLU A 417 -0.50 -10.50 10.99
C GLU A 417 0.04 -11.70 10.19
N LYS A 418 -0.39 -11.84 8.92
CA LYS A 418 0.09 -12.89 8.00
C LYS A 418 1.56 -12.70 7.63
N LEU A 419 2.00 -11.47 7.40
CA LEU A 419 3.42 -11.19 7.15
C LEU A 419 4.29 -11.50 8.38
N GLN A 420 3.82 -11.16 9.57
CA GLN A 420 4.51 -11.51 10.81
C GLN A 420 4.58 -13.03 11.00
N GLN A 421 3.53 -13.77 10.65
CA GLN A 421 3.55 -15.24 10.65
C GLN A 421 4.58 -15.80 9.66
N ILE A 422 4.64 -15.28 8.44
CA ILE A 422 5.66 -15.68 7.45
C ILE A 422 7.06 -15.40 7.98
N PHE A 423 7.27 -14.24 8.61
CA PHE A 423 8.56 -13.91 9.22
C PHE A 423 8.96 -14.93 10.29
N ILE A 424 8.05 -15.29 11.20
CA ILE A 424 8.28 -16.29 12.25
C ILE A 424 8.61 -17.66 11.64
N GLU A 425 7.88 -18.08 10.61
CA GLU A 425 8.11 -19.35 9.94
C GLU A 425 9.50 -19.40 9.27
N LEU A 426 9.90 -18.33 8.59
CA LEU A 426 11.17 -18.27 7.87
C LEU A 426 12.39 -18.05 8.78
N THR A 427 12.23 -17.36 9.92
CA THR A 427 13.38 -16.99 10.78
C THR A 427 13.56 -17.86 12.01
N LEU A 428 12.48 -18.44 12.55
CA LEU A 428 12.55 -19.26 13.76
C LEU A 428 12.26 -20.71 13.43
N LYS A 429 11.13 -20.99 12.78
CA LYS A 429 10.71 -22.38 12.55
C LYS A 429 11.68 -23.12 11.62
N ALA A 430 12.00 -22.52 10.46
CA ALA A 430 12.91 -23.12 9.48
C ALA A 430 14.31 -23.37 10.05
N GLU A 431 14.85 -22.44 10.85
CA GLU A 431 16.17 -22.59 11.50
C GLU A 431 16.17 -23.74 12.51
N GLN A 432 15.11 -23.88 13.32
CA GLN A 432 14.99 -25.01 14.25
C GLN A 432 14.84 -26.35 13.52
N GLU A 433 14.09 -26.39 12.42
CA GLU A 433 13.96 -27.58 11.58
C GLU A 433 15.30 -27.96 10.93
N GLU A 434 16.12 -26.99 10.54
CA GLU A 434 17.48 -27.21 10.04
C GLU A 434 18.38 -27.84 11.10
N TYR A 435 18.39 -27.34 12.34
CA TYR A 435 19.17 -27.95 13.42
C TYR A 435 18.76 -29.40 13.69
N VAL A 436 17.47 -29.70 13.62
CA VAL A 436 16.96 -31.07 13.78
C VAL A 436 17.40 -31.94 12.59
N ARG A 437 17.29 -31.43 11.35
CA ARG A 437 17.72 -32.12 10.12
C ARG A 437 19.21 -32.49 10.17
N GLU A 438 20.05 -31.54 10.56
CA GLU A 438 21.50 -31.70 10.69
C GLU A 438 21.93 -32.47 11.96
N GLN A 439 20.96 -32.95 12.75
CA GLN A 439 21.21 -33.69 14.00
C GLN A 439 22.06 -32.91 15.02
N ILE A 440 21.94 -31.58 15.00
CA ILE A 440 22.61 -30.69 15.95
C ILE A 440 21.79 -30.69 17.24
N LYS A 441 22.45 -30.93 18.38
CA LYS A 441 21.82 -30.84 19.69
C LYS A 441 21.38 -29.41 19.94
N TRP A 442 20.07 -29.18 19.87
CA TRP A 442 19.45 -27.89 20.07
C TRP A 442 18.32 -27.98 21.10
N THR A 443 18.10 -26.91 21.85
CA THR A 443 16.93 -26.78 22.72
C THR A 443 15.91 -25.92 22.01
N PRO A 444 14.74 -26.44 21.61
CA PRO A 444 13.70 -25.65 20.97
C PRO A 444 13.36 -24.41 21.79
N ILE A 445 13.31 -23.27 21.13
CA ILE A 445 12.88 -22.00 21.68
C ILE A 445 11.37 -21.89 21.43
N ASP A 446 10.63 -21.69 22.52
CA ASP A 446 9.21 -21.37 22.43
C ASP A 446 9.03 -19.95 21.87
N TYR A 447 8.13 -19.83 20.90
CA TYR A 447 7.74 -18.54 20.32
C TYR A 447 6.23 -18.45 20.19
N PHE A 448 5.71 -17.22 20.19
CA PHE A 448 4.29 -17.00 19.93
C PHE A 448 3.98 -17.22 18.45
N ASN A 449 3.06 -18.13 18.17
CA ASN A 449 2.63 -18.44 16.81
C ASN A 449 1.40 -17.61 16.45
N ASN A 450 1.58 -16.58 15.63
CA ASN A 450 0.54 -15.65 15.19
C ASN A 450 -0.59 -16.32 14.42
N LYS A 451 -0.39 -17.57 13.97
CA LYS A 451 -1.44 -18.38 13.33
C LYS A 451 -2.76 -18.39 14.12
N ILE A 452 -2.73 -18.32 15.45
CA ILE A 452 -3.95 -18.27 16.27
C ILE A 452 -4.78 -17.01 15.98
N VAL A 453 -4.13 -15.86 15.79
CA VAL A 453 -4.79 -14.59 15.45
C VAL A 453 -5.21 -14.59 13.97
N CYS A 454 -4.38 -15.13 13.08
CA CYS A 454 -4.75 -15.32 11.67
C CYS A 454 -6.01 -16.18 11.54
N ASP A 455 -6.06 -17.33 12.22
CA ASP A 455 -7.20 -18.26 12.19
C ASP A 455 -8.44 -17.62 12.83
N LEU A 456 -8.30 -16.84 13.90
CA LEU A 456 -9.41 -16.05 14.46
C LEU A 456 -10.07 -15.15 13.40
N ILE A 457 -9.29 -14.59 12.47
CA ILE A 457 -9.81 -13.69 11.44
C ILE A 457 -10.35 -14.48 10.23
N GLU A 458 -9.59 -15.45 9.72
CA GLU A 458 -9.84 -16.08 8.41
C GLU A 458 -10.54 -17.45 8.45
N ALA A 459 -10.54 -18.14 9.60
CA ALA A 459 -11.00 -19.53 9.65
C ALA A 459 -12.49 -19.64 9.30
N LYS A 460 -12.83 -20.73 8.61
CA LYS A 460 -14.22 -21.06 8.30
C LYS A 460 -14.84 -21.99 9.35
N ARG A 461 -14.01 -22.79 10.03
CA ARG A 461 -14.42 -23.78 11.04
C ARG A 461 -13.32 -23.92 12.12
N PRO A 462 -13.56 -23.48 13.37
CA PRO A 462 -14.69 -22.65 13.81
C PRO A 462 -14.76 -21.33 13.00
N PRO A 463 -15.93 -20.67 12.90
CA PRO A 463 -16.07 -19.43 12.14
C PRO A 463 -15.26 -18.31 12.79
N GLY A 464 -14.34 -17.73 12.02
CA GLY A 464 -13.61 -16.52 12.36
C GLY A 464 -14.39 -15.25 12.00
N VAL A 465 -13.76 -14.09 12.20
CA VAL A 465 -14.36 -12.76 12.01
C VAL A 465 -14.92 -12.59 10.59
N PHE A 466 -14.18 -12.97 9.54
CA PHE A 466 -14.67 -12.83 8.16
C PHE A 466 -15.84 -13.78 7.85
N ALA A 467 -15.87 -14.97 8.45
CA ALA A 467 -17.00 -15.88 8.29
C ALA A 467 -18.26 -15.32 8.97
N ALA A 468 -18.11 -14.77 10.18
CA ALA A 468 -19.19 -14.12 10.91
C ALA A 468 -19.73 -12.88 10.19
N MET A 469 -18.84 -12.05 9.61
CA MET A 469 -19.22 -10.89 8.79
C MET A 469 -19.99 -11.29 7.53
N ASN A 470 -19.48 -12.28 6.77
CA ASN A 470 -20.16 -12.75 5.56
C ASN A 470 -21.54 -13.30 5.85
N ASP A 471 -21.66 -14.07 6.94
CA ASP A 471 -22.94 -14.58 7.41
C ASP A 471 -23.85 -13.37 7.75
N ALA A 472 -23.41 -12.42 8.59
CA ALA A 472 -24.21 -11.25 8.99
C ALA A 472 -24.75 -10.46 7.79
N CYS A 473 -23.89 -10.17 6.82
CA CYS A 473 -24.23 -9.45 5.59
C CYS A 473 -25.24 -10.21 4.71
N ALA A 474 -25.22 -11.55 4.73
CA ALA A 474 -26.18 -12.36 3.97
C ALA A 474 -27.60 -12.35 4.57
N THR A 475 -27.71 -12.11 5.88
CA THR A 475 -28.99 -12.11 6.61
C THR A 475 -29.53 -10.71 6.92
N ALA A 476 -28.67 -9.70 6.93
CA ALA A 476 -29.06 -8.33 7.14
C ALA A 476 -29.81 -7.81 5.90
N HIS A 477 -31.13 -7.70 6.01
CA HIS A 477 -31.89 -6.83 5.12
C HIS A 477 -31.46 -5.37 5.34
N ALA A 478 -31.75 -4.48 4.39
CA ALA A 478 -31.18 -3.12 4.23
C ALA A 478 -31.40 -2.09 5.37
N ASP A 479 -31.49 -2.51 6.63
CA ASP A 479 -31.47 -1.72 7.86
C ASP A 479 -30.08 -1.83 8.53
N PRO A 480 -29.29 -0.74 8.58
CA PRO A 480 -27.98 -0.72 9.23
C PRO A 480 -28.00 -1.16 10.70
N LYS A 481 -29.03 -0.80 11.48
CA LYS A 481 -29.09 -1.18 12.90
C LYS A 481 -29.30 -2.67 13.08
N ALA A 482 -30.11 -3.28 12.21
CA ALA A 482 -30.30 -4.72 12.19
C ALA A 482 -29.03 -5.45 11.74
N ALA A 483 -28.25 -4.86 10.83
CA ALA A 483 -26.97 -5.39 10.40
C ALA A 483 -25.95 -5.43 11.54
N ASP A 484 -25.80 -4.33 12.29
CA ASP A 484 -24.87 -4.24 13.43
C ASP A 484 -25.23 -5.25 14.53
N GLN A 485 -26.52 -5.39 14.83
CA GLN A 485 -26.99 -6.37 15.81
C GLN A 485 -26.73 -7.81 15.35
N SER A 486 -27.01 -8.10 14.08
CA SER A 486 -26.73 -9.42 13.48
C SER A 486 -25.23 -9.74 13.51
N LEU A 487 -24.39 -8.76 13.19
CA LEU A 487 -22.94 -8.88 13.21
C LEU A 487 -22.43 -9.11 14.63
N SER A 488 -22.86 -8.30 15.60
CA SER A 488 -22.52 -8.46 17.02
C SER A 488 -22.88 -9.86 17.52
N GLN A 489 -24.08 -10.35 17.18
CA GLN A 489 -24.51 -11.70 17.54
C GLN A 489 -23.61 -12.79 16.93
N ARG A 490 -23.24 -12.66 15.65
CA ARG A 490 -22.40 -13.65 14.95
C ARG A 490 -20.95 -13.63 15.43
N LEU A 491 -20.44 -12.45 15.76
CA LEU A 491 -19.10 -12.26 16.34
C LEU A 491 -18.97 -12.89 17.73
N SER A 492 -20.06 -13.09 18.48
CA SER A 492 -20.02 -13.82 19.75
C SER A 492 -19.41 -15.22 19.62
N ALA A 493 -19.49 -15.85 18.44
CA ALA A 493 -18.85 -17.13 18.15
C ALA A 493 -17.32 -17.08 18.23
N CYS A 494 -16.70 -15.90 18.07
CA CYS A 494 -15.26 -15.68 18.18
C CYS A 494 -14.77 -15.55 19.63
N SER A 495 -15.67 -15.42 20.61
CA SER A 495 -15.34 -15.19 22.04
C SER A 495 -14.62 -16.37 22.72
N HIS A 496 -14.48 -17.50 22.05
CA HIS A 496 -13.66 -18.62 22.52
C HIS A 496 -12.15 -18.30 22.46
N SER A 497 -11.74 -17.33 21.65
CA SER A 497 -10.35 -16.90 21.54
C SER A 497 -9.99 -15.86 22.61
N LYS A 498 -8.84 -16.05 23.27
CA LYS A 498 -8.29 -15.06 24.22
C LYS A 498 -7.85 -13.75 23.54
N HIS A 499 -7.72 -13.77 22.21
CA HIS A 499 -7.34 -12.63 21.39
C HIS A 499 -8.55 -11.85 20.86
N PHE A 500 -9.77 -12.16 21.31
CA PHE A 500 -10.99 -11.50 20.86
C PHE A 500 -11.83 -11.04 22.05
N GLU A 501 -12.29 -9.79 22.01
CA GLU A 501 -13.22 -9.25 23.01
C GLU A 501 -14.32 -8.45 22.31
N LEU A 502 -15.59 -8.70 22.64
CA LEU A 502 -16.74 -8.00 22.07
C LEU A 502 -17.34 -7.06 23.13
N LEU A 503 -17.44 -5.76 22.81
CA LEU A 503 -17.94 -4.72 23.71
C LEU A 503 -18.92 -3.82 22.97
N ASN A 504 -20.23 -4.03 23.22
CA ASN A 504 -21.33 -3.24 22.64
C ASN A 504 -21.26 -3.13 21.11
N SER A 505 -20.88 -1.95 20.60
CA SER A 505 -20.79 -1.59 19.18
C SER A 505 -19.37 -1.70 18.61
N THR A 506 -18.45 -2.33 19.36
CA THR A 506 -17.06 -2.51 18.96
C THR A 506 -16.56 -3.91 19.31
N PHE A 507 -15.56 -4.40 18.58
CA PHE A 507 -14.82 -5.60 18.96
C PHE A 507 -13.32 -5.32 18.94
N THR A 508 -12.59 -6.00 19.82
CA THR A 508 -11.14 -5.87 19.98
C THR A 508 -10.48 -7.14 19.49
N ILE A 509 -9.44 -6.98 18.68
CA ILE A 509 -8.51 -8.08 18.37
C ILE A 509 -7.15 -7.74 18.98
N LYS A 510 -6.58 -8.71 19.71
CA LYS A 510 -5.23 -8.62 20.29
C LYS A 510 -4.21 -9.09 19.26
N HIS A 511 -3.76 -8.15 18.43
CA HIS A 511 -2.77 -8.39 17.39
C HIS A 511 -1.35 -8.44 17.97
N TYR A 512 -0.38 -8.87 17.15
CA TYR A 512 1.03 -8.90 17.56
C TYR A 512 1.60 -7.52 17.93
N ALA A 513 1.09 -6.45 17.32
CA ALA A 513 1.54 -5.08 17.54
C ALA A 513 0.72 -4.32 18.59
N GLY A 514 -0.34 -4.93 19.15
CA GLY A 514 -1.18 -4.34 20.17
C GLY A 514 -2.67 -4.60 19.97
N ASP A 515 -3.46 -4.17 20.94
CA ASP A 515 -4.91 -4.32 20.92
C ASP A 515 -5.54 -3.24 20.02
N VAL A 516 -6.44 -3.67 19.12
CA VAL A 516 -7.11 -2.76 18.18
C VAL A 516 -8.62 -2.90 18.31
N ASN A 517 -9.29 -1.77 18.56
CA ASN A 517 -10.74 -1.66 18.64
C ASN A 517 -11.34 -1.33 17.28
N TYR A 518 -12.18 -2.21 16.75
CA TYR A 518 -12.88 -2.05 15.48
C TYR A 518 -14.35 -1.70 15.71
N SER A 519 -14.86 -0.70 14.96
CA SER A 519 -16.27 -0.36 14.95
C SER A 519 -17.08 -1.37 14.13
N LEU A 520 -18.31 -1.67 14.56
CA LEU A 520 -19.25 -2.48 13.79
C LEU A 520 -19.93 -1.70 12.65
N SER A 521 -20.02 -0.37 12.79
CA SER A 521 -20.77 0.55 11.92
C SER A 521 -20.15 0.81 10.56
#